data_AF-A0A1E4ENS7-F1
#
_entry.id   AF-A0A1E4ENS7-F1
#
_cell.length_a   1.000
_cell.length_b   1.000
_cell.length_c   1.000
_cell.angle_alpha   90.00
_cell.angle_beta   90.00
_cell.angle_gamma   90.00
#
_symmetry.space_group_name_H-M   'P 1'
#
loop_
_entity.id
_entity.type
_entity.pdbx_description
1 polymer ?
#
loop_
_entity_poly.entity_id
_entity_poly.type
_entity_poly.pdbx_seq_one_letter_code
_entity_poly.pdbx_strand_id
1 'polypeptide(L)'
;MRILTPNATRQLLAQIPQRSPFGARDHAVIRLFAQTGLRVGEMVGLNVGHVYHKMPFDQVDLPAAICKGHHSRVIPLNPAARQAVQDLVDFLKMRGFQADADSPLLQDRRHRRLPVREVQRLVQFHRQAAGLTVRATPHTFRHSFASHLATRVSLRIVQQLLGHRFLASTEVYLHTQPVQLAQAVATLPAF
;
A
#
# COMPACT_ATOMS: atom_id res chain seq x y z
N MET A 1 -12.31 0.56 14.04
CA MET A 1 -11.09 0.32 13.23
C MET A 1 -10.28 1.61 13.17
N ARG A 2 -8.94 1.59 13.31
CA ARG A 2 -8.14 2.83 13.28
C ARG A 2 -7.79 3.19 11.83
N ILE A 3 -8.01 4.44 11.46
CA ILE A 3 -7.73 5.01 10.14
C ILE A 3 -6.65 6.09 10.31
N LEU A 4 -5.63 6.07 9.46
CA LEU A 4 -4.66 7.15 9.31
C LEU A 4 -5.23 8.18 8.34
N THR A 5 -5.32 9.43 8.80
CA THR A 5 -5.70 10.54 7.92
C THR A 5 -4.59 10.79 6.88
N PRO A 6 -4.92 11.42 5.74
CA PRO A 6 -3.90 11.85 4.78
C PRO A 6 -2.84 12.75 5.41
N ASN A 7 -3.24 13.60 6.36
CA ASN A 7 -2.32 14.49 7.07
C ASN A 7 -1.34 13.73 7.97
N ALA A 8 -1.83 12.76 8.75
CA ALA A 8 -0.97 11.91 9.58
C ALA A 8 0.01 11.09 8.73
N THR A 9 -0.43 10.59 7.57
CA THR A 9 0.44 9.89 6.62
C THR A 9 1.53 10.81 6.06
N ARG A 10 1.20 12.06 5.71
CA ARG A 10 2.19 13.05 5.26
C ARG A 10 3.19 13.39 6.36
N GLN A 11 2.72 13.62 7.59
CA GLN A 11 3.58 13.86 8.75
C GLN A 11 4.54 12.70 8.97
N LEU A 12 4.07 11.45 8.90
CA LEU A 12 4.92 10.27 9.00
C LEU A 12 6.02 10.29 7.94
N LEU A 13 5.66 10.46 6.67
CA LEU A 13 6.61 10.45 5.56
C LEU A 13 7.64 11.58 5.66
N ALA A 14 7.21 12.78 6.08
CA ALA A 14 8.07 13.95 6.23
C ALA A 14 9.17 13.78 7.29
N GLN A 15 8.93 12.93 8.30
CA GLN A 15 9.87 12.69 9.40
C GLN A 15 10.90 11.61 9.08
N ILE A 16 10.81 10.93 7.93
CA ILE A 16 11.75 9.87 7.56
C ILE A 16 13.02 10.52 6.97
N PRO A 17 14.20 10.37 7.62
CA PRO A 17 15.42 10.98 7.13
C PRO A 17 15.94 10.22 5.89
N GLN A 18 15.59 10.67 4.69
CA GLN A 18 15.91 9.96 3.45
C GLN A 18 17.41 9.80 3.18
N ARG A 19 18.25 10.67 3.74
CA ARG A 19 19.72 10.59 3.65
C ARG A 19 20.33 9.49 4.54
N SER A 20 19.55 8.90 5.43
CA SER A 20 20.01 7.75 6.23
C SER A 20 20.19 6.51 5.34
N PRO A 21 21.01 5.52 5.75
CA PRO A 21 21.35 4.37 4.90
C PRO A 21 20.15 3.58 4.34
N PHE A 22 19.00 3.59 5.02
CA PHE A 22 17.77 2.92 4.58
C PHE A 22 16.57 3.88 4.53
N GLY A 23 16.77 5.18 4.70
CA GLY A 23 15.69 6.17 4.80
C GLY A 23 14.86 6.26 3.51
N ALA A 24 15.52 6.30 2.35
CA ALA A 24 14.85 6.29 1.05
C ALA A 24 13.97 5.05 0.87
N ARG A 25 14.50 3.85 1.21
CA ARG A 25 13.75 2.60 1.18
C ARG A 25 12.53 2.66 2.09
N ASP A 26 12.72 3.02 3.35
CA ASP A 26 11.64 3.00 4.35
C ASP A 26 10.53 4.00 4.01
N HIS A 27 10.90 5.18 3.51
CA HIS A 27 9.97 6.18 2.99
C HIS A 27 9.16 5.63 1.82
N ALA A 28 9.82 4.98 0.86
CA ALA A 28 9.14 4.38 -0.29
C ALA A 28 8.23 3.20 0.11
N VAL A 29 8.64 2.35 1.06
CA VAL A 29 7.80 1.27 1.63
C VAL A 29 6.53 1.83 2.24
N ILE A 30 6.64 2.84 3.10
CA ILE A 30 5.47 3.45 3.78
C ILE A 30 4.55 4.13 2.75
N ARG A 31 5.13 4.85 1.79
CA ARG A 31 4.38 5.47 0.69
C ARG A 31 3.62 4.42 -0.11
N LEU A 32 4.27 3.32 -0.48
CA LEU A 32 3.64 2.27 -1.27
C LEU A 32 2.49 1.60 -0.49
N PHE A 33 2.65 1.31 0.80
CA PHE A 33 1.55 0.82 1.65
C PHE A 33 0.35 1.78 1.65
N ALA A 34 0.61 3.08 1.83
CA ALA A 34 -0.44 4.09 1.90
C ALA A 34 -1.21 4.24 0.58
N GLN A 35 -0.55 4.03 -0.56
CA GLN A 35 -1.14 4.23 -1.88
C GLN A 35 -1.75 2.96 -2.51
N THR A 36 -1.44 1.77 -1.99
CA THR A 36 -1.89 0.49 -2.57
C THR A 36 -2.70 -0.39 -1.63
N GLY A 37 -2.62 -0.15 -0.32
CA GLY A 37 -3.31 -0.97 0.68
C GLY A 37 -2.86 -2.44 0.73
N LEU A 38 -1.65 -2.75 0.24
CA LEU A 38 -1.08 -4.10 0.29
C LEU A 38 -1.07 -4.69 1.71
N ARG A 39 -1.29 -6.00 1.82
CA ARG A 39 -0.99 -6.72 3.07
C ARG A 39 0.53 -6.77 3.26
N VAL A 40 0.99 -6.84 4.51
CA VAL A 40 2.44 -6.92 4.79
C VAL A 40 3.10 -8.14 4.16
N GLY A 41 2.41 -9.28 4.11
CA GLY A 41 2.90 -10.49 3.45
C GLY A 41 3.01 -10.32 1.93
N GLU A 42 2.05 -9.63 1.31
CA GLU A 42 2.08 -9.30 -0.12
C GLU A 42 3.26 -8.36 -0.42
N MET A 43 3.40 -7.27 0.35
CA MET A 43 4.52 -6.33 0.24
C MET A 43 5.88 -7.03 0.33
N VAL A 44 6.06 -7.87 1.35
CA VAL A 44 7.30 -8.62 1.55
C VAL A 44 7.52 -9.64 0.44
N GLY A 45 6.46 -10.23 -0.11
CA GLY A 45 6.51 -11.22 -1.18
C GLY A 45 6.80 -10.67 -2.58
N LEU A 46 6.75 -9.35 -2.78
CA LEU A 46 7.02 -8.74 -4.09
C LEU A 46 8.46 -9.00 -4.56
N ASN A 47 8.59 -9.27 -5.85
CA ASN A 47 9.85 -9.23 -6.59
C ASN A 47 9.89 -7.94 -7.42
N VAL A 48 11.07 -7.55 -7.89
CA VAL A 48 11.21 -6.39 -8.78
C VAL A 48 10.34 -6.57 -10.02
N GLY A 49 10.31 -7.78 -10.59
CA GLY A 49 9.50 -8.11 -11.76
C GLY A 49 7.99 -7.98 -11.54
N HIS A 50 7.50 -8.00 -10.30
CA HIS A 50 6.07 -7.79 -10.03
C HIS A 50 5.63 -6.32 -10.10
N VAL A 51 6.59 -5.39 -10.08
CA VAL A 51 6.31 -3.94 -10.00
C VAL A 51 7.04 -3.13 -11.06
N TYR A 52 8.08 -3.70 -11.68
CA TYR A 52 9.02 -3.00 -12.55
C TYR A 52 9.54 -3.93 -13.66
N HIS A 53 8.68 -4.28 -14.62
CA HIS A 53 9.02 -5.25 -15.67
C HIS A 53 8.55 -4.87 -17.09
N LYS A 54 7.63 -3.90 -17.23
CA LYS A 54 7.15 -3.38 -18.51
C LYS A 54 7.12 -1.86 -18.43
N MET A 55 7.57 -1.18 -19.48
CA MET A 55 7.44 0.27 -19.59
C MET A 55 6.20 0.59 -20.45
N PRO A 56 5.29 1.45 -19.97
CA PRO A 56 5.23 2.02 -18.62
C PRO A 56 4.75 0.99 -17.58
N PHE A 57 5.31 1.01 -16.36
CA PHE A 57 4.87 0.12 -15.27
C PHE A 57 3.74 0.79 -14.50
N ASP A 58 2.51 0.40 -14.84
CA ASP A 58 1.29 1.09 -14.39
C ASP A 58 0.56 0.35 -13.27
N GLN A 59 1.08 -0.80 -12.84
CA GLN A 59 0.42 -1.67 -11.87
C GLN A 59 1.42 -2.49 -11.05
N VAL A 60 0.95 -2.97 -9.90
CA VAL A 60 1.58 -4.04 -9.13
C VAL A 60 0.87 -5.34 -9.48
N ASP A 61 1.62 -6.31 -9.97
CA ASP A 61 1.14 -7.67 -10.22
C ASP A 61 1.28 -8.51 -8.95
N LEU A 62 0.17 -9.01 -8.44
CA LEU A 62 0.15 -9.87 -7.26
C LEU A 62 -0.18 -11.30 -7.68
N PRO A 63 0.83 -12.15 -7.90
CA PRO A 63 0.58 -13.55 -8.21
C PRO A 63 -0.10 -14.26 -7.03
N ALA A 64 -0.81 -15.34 -7.34
CA ALA A 64 -1.53 -16.15 -6.35
C ALA A 64 -0.63 -16.63 -5.21
N ALA A 65 0.64 -16.94 -5.49
CA ALA A 65 1.61 -17.43 -4.52
C ALA A 65 1.86 -16.50 -3.32
N ILE A 66 1.72 -15.18 -3.51
CA ILE A 66 1.95 -14.19 -2.44
C ILE A 66 0.65 -13.63 -1.84
N CYS A 67 -0.50 -14.00 -2.42
CA CYS A 67 -1.81 -13.50 -2.00
C CYS A 67 -2.48 -14.47 -1.02
N LYS A 68 -3.05 -13.92 0.07
CA LYS A 68 -3.85 -14.72 1.00
C LYS A 68 -5.06 -15.30 0.27
N GLY A 69 -5.19 -16.63 0.26
CA GLY A 69 -6.26 -17.34 -0.45
C GLY A 69 -5.94 -17.72 -1.90
N HIS A 70 -4.69 -17.51 -2.35
CA HIS A 70 -4.20 -18.01 -3.65
C HIS A 70 -4.96 -17.53 -4.88
N HIS A 71 -5.44 -16.28 -4.85
CA HIS A 71 -6.00 -15.62 -6.04
C HIS A 71 -5.12 -14.45 -6.46
N SER A 72 -4.74 -14.43 -7.73
CA SER A 72 -3.99 -13.33 -8.31
C SER A 72 -4.85 -12.08 -8.48
N ARG A 73 -4.23 -10.91 -8.39
CA ARG A 73 -4.87 -9.64 -8.73
C ARG A 73 -3.84 -8.61 -9.16
N VAL A 74 -4.32 -7.50 -9.71
CA VAL A 74 -3.50 -6.35 -10.07
C VAL A 74 -3.96 -5.13 -9.26
N ILE A 75 -3.03 -4.26 -8.93
CA ILE A 75 -3.33 -2.96 -8.31
C ILE A 75 -2.77 -1.86 -9.22
N PRO A 76 -3.62 -1.08 -9.91
CA PRO A 76 -3.17 0.07 -10.68
C PRO A 76 -2.44 1.09 -9.81
N LEU A 77 -1.37 1.66 -10.34
CA LEU A 77 -0.52 2.62 -9.63
C LEU A 77 -0.88 4.05 -10.03
N ASN A 78 -1.26 4.84 -9.02
CA ASN A 78 -1.27 6.29 -9.17
C ASN A 78 0.18 6.85 -9.21
N PRO A 79 0.38 8.14 -9.56
CA PRO A 79 1.72 8.72 -9.67
C PRO A 79 2.58 8.57 -8.40
N ALA A 80 1.98 8.71 -7.22
CA ALA A 80 2.70 8.58 -5.95
C ALA A 80 3.17 7.14 -5.67
N ALA A 81 2.36 6.15 -6.01
CA ALA A 81 2.71 4.73 -5.86
C ALA A 81 3.79 4.32 -6.86
N ARG A 82 3.69 4.80 -8.12
CA ARG A 82 4.70 4.59 -9.15
C ARG A 82 6.05 5.18 -8.73
N GLN A 83 6.06 6.40 -8.20
CA GLN A 83 7.27 7.00 -7.66
C GLN A 83 7.85 6.16 -6.53
N ALA A 84 7.02 5.63 -5.63
CA ALA A 84 7.51 4.75 -4.56
C ALA A 84 8.18 3.47 -5.09
N VAL A 85 7.62 2.88 -6.16
CA VAL A 85 8.25 1.72 -6.82
C VAL A 85 9.59 2.11 -7.44
N GLN A 86 9.64 3.24 -8.16
CA GLN A 86 10.87 3.76 -8.74
C GLN A 86 11.94 4.01 -7.67
N ASP A 87 11.58 4.68 -6.57
CA ASP A 87 12.47 4.96 -5.44
C ASP A 87 13.03 3.67 -4.81
N LEU A 88 12.23 2.59 -4.74
CA LEU A 88 12.70 1.28 -4.24
C LEU A 88 13.71 0.64 -5.19
N VAL A 89 13.44 0.66 -6.49
CA VAL A 89 14.35 0.09 -7.50
C VAL A 89 15.66 0.88 -7.56
N ASP A 90 15.58 2.22 -7.50
CA ASP A 90 16.76 3.08 -7.48
C ASP A 90 17.57 2.89 -6.19
N PHE A 91 16.90 2.70 -5.05
CA PHE A 91 17.56 2.32 -3.81
C PHE A 91 18.33 1.00 -3.94
N LEU A 92 17.73 -0.03 -4.57
CA LEU A 92 18.41 -1.31 -4.79
C LEU A 92 19.69 -1.10 -5.62
N LYS A 93 19.57 -0.42 -6.77
CA LYS A 93 20.69 -0.14 -7.67
C LYS A 93 21.81 0.66 -6.99
N MET A 94 21.45 1.75 -6.32
CA MET A 94 22.40 2.65 -5.66
C MET A 94 23.18 1.96 -4.54
N ARG A 95 22.56 1.01 -3.83
CA ARG A 95 23.17 0.32 -2.70
C ARG A 95 23.80 -1.02 -3.08
N GLY A 96 23.83 -1.36 -4.37
CA GLY A 96 24.41 -2.60 -4.89
C GLY A 96 23.59 -3.85 -4.59
N PHE A 97 22.29 -3.73 -4.27
CA PHE A 97 21.39 -4.87 -4.15
C PHE A 97 21.02 -5.43 -5.53
N GLN A 98 20.54 -6.67 -5.57
CA GLN A 98 20.07 -7.28 -6.81
C GLN A 98 18.78 -6.60 -7.27
N ALA A 99 18.67 -6.30 -8.56
CA ALA A 99 17.52 -5.60 -9.14
C ALA A 99 16.90 -6.35 -10.33
N ASP A 100 17.23 -7.64 -10.48
CA ASP A 100 16.67 -8.51 -11.52
C ASP A 100 15.21 -8.84 -11.24
N ALA A 101 14.47 -9.25 -12.27
CA ALA A 101 13.03 -9.50 -12.18
C ALA A 101 12.64 -10.47 -11.05
N ASP A 102 13.44 -11.50 -10.80
CA ASP A 102 13.18 -12.50 -9.74
C ASP A 102 13.72 -12.12 -8.36
N SER A 103 14.44 -11.00 -8.26
CA SER A 103 14.99 -10.52 -6.99
C SER A 103 13.89 -9.97 -6.08
N PRO A 104 13.94 -10.21 -4.75
CA PRO A 104 13.01 -9.60 -3.82
C PRO A 104 13.07 -8.07 -3.91
N LEU A 105 11.90 -7.41 -3.95
CA LEU A 105 11.84 -5.95 -3.96
C LEU A 105 12.38 -5.35 -2.64
N LEU A 106 12.15 -6.04 -1.53
CA LEU A 106 12.66 -5.67 -0.21
C LEU A 106 13.71 -6.68 0.25
N GLN A 107 14.95 -6.22 0.36
CA GLN A 107 16.09 -7.04 0.73
C GLN A 107 16.69 -6.64 2.09
N ASP A 108 17.24 -7.63 2.80
CA ASP A 108 18.14 -7.43 3.93
C ASP A 108 19.59 -7.21 3.45
N ARG A 109 20.52 -6.92 4.37
CA ARG A 109 21.94 -6.69 4.05
C ARG A 109 22.66 -7.90 3.43
N ARG A 110 22.03 -9.07 3.42
CA ARG A 110 22.56 -10.31 2.82
C ARG A 110 21.85 -10.64 1.51
N HIS A 111 21.16 -9.66 0.90
CA HIS A 111 20.42 -9.80 -0.36
C HIS A 111 19.26 -10.79 -0.29
N ARG A 112 18.79 -11.12 0.92
CA ARG A 112 17.65 -12.03 1.12
C ARG A 112 16.38 -11.21 1.30
N ARG A 113 15.23 -11.82 1.02
CA ARG A 113 13.92 -11.20 1.27
C ARG A 113 13.79 -10.72 2.72
N LEU A 114 13.43 -9.45 2.88
CA LEU A 114 13.23 -8.83 4.18
C LEU A 114 12.02 -9.48 4.90
N PRO A 115 12.15 -9.96 6.15
CA PRO A 115 11.05 -10.67 6.79
C PRO A 115 9.95 -9.70 7.26
N VAL A 116 8.71 -10.20 7.35
CA VAL A 116 7.52 -9.43 7.76
C VAL A 116 7.72 -8.64 9.05
N ARG A 117 8.38 -9.24 10.04
CA ARG A 117 8.65 -8.59 11.33
C ARG A 117 9.51 -7.32 11.20
N GLU A 118 10.45 -7.29 10.25
CA GLU A 118 11.31 -6.13 10.03
C GLU A 118 10.53 -4.99 9.36
N VAL A 119 9.62 -5.32 8.44
CA VAL A 119 8.69 -4.34 7.86
C VAL A 119 7.72 -3.77 8.90
N GLN A 120 7.27 -4.58 9.85
CA GLN A 120 6.45 -4.08 10.96
C GLN A 120 7.26 -3.18 11.90
N ARG A 121 8.51 -3.57 12.21
CA ARG A 121 9.43 -2.79 13.05
C ARG A 121 9.78 -1.45 12.42
N LEU A 122 10.09 -1.39 11.12
CA LEU A 122 10.40 -0.11 10.46
C LEU A 122 9.21 0.85 10.47
N VAL A 123 7.98 0.34 10.24
CA VAL A 123 6.77 1.17 10.32
C VAL A 123 6.56 1.68 11.74
N GLN A 124 6.76 0.83 12.75
CA GLN A 124 6.63 1.21 14.14
C GLN A 124 7.67 2.26 14.55
N PHE A 125 8.92 2.08 14.13
CA PHE A 125 10.03 3.00 14.40
C PHE A 125 9.73 4.38 13.85
N HIS A 126 9.41 4.50 12.56
CA HIS A 126 9.12 5.81 11.95
C HIS A 126 7.85 6.45 12.51
N ARG A 127 6.84 5.66 12.89
CA ARG A 127 5.66 6.17 13.60
C ARG A 127 6.02 6.80 14.95
N GLN A 128 6.88 6.15 15.72
CA GLN A 128 7.34 6.66 17.02
C GLN A 128 8.17 7.92 16.84
N ALA A 129 9.10 7.92 15.89
CA ALA A 129 9.90 9.09 15.55
C ALA A 129 9.04 10.28 15.11
N ALA A 130 7.95 10.03 14.37
CA ALA A 130 7.02 11.07 13.93
C ALA A 130 6.06 11.57 15.02
N GLY A 131 6.11 11.02 16.24
CA GLY A 131 5.25 11.41 17.36
C GLY A 131 3.76 11.11 17.14
N LEU A 132 3.42 10.16 16.26
CA LEU A 132 2.02 9.89 15.94
C LEU A 132 1.32 9.12 17.06
N THR A 133 0.26 9.72 17.62
CA THR A 133 -0.63 9.11 18.61
C THR A 133 -1.41 7.93 18.03
N VAL A 134 -1.81 8.02 16.76
CA VAL A 134 -2.47 6.93 16.04
C VAL A 134 -1.48 5.80 15.77
N ARG A 135 -1.89 4.56 16.10
CA ARG A 135 -1.09 3.35 15.84
C ARG A 135 -1.04 3.05 14.32
N ALA A 136 -0.05 3.61 13.64
CA ALA A 136 0.29 3.26 12.26
C ALA A 136 0.92 1.85 12.19
N THR A 137 0.36 1.00 11.35
CA THR A 137 0.84 -0.36 11.04
C THR A 137 0.52 -0.65 9.57
N PRO A 138 1.10 -1.68 8.93
CA PRO A 138 0.70 -2.11 7.59
C PRO A 138 -0.83 -2.31 7.45
N HIS A 139 -1.47 -2.87 8.48
CA HIS A 139 -2.92 -3.07 8.47
C HIS A 139 -3.68 -1.74 8.57
N THR A 140 -3.18 -0.78 9.35
CA THR A 140 -3.74 0.57 9.46
C THR A 140 -3.69 1.29 8.11
N PHE A 141 -2.59 1.20 7.36
CA PHE A 141 -2.50 1.79 6.01
C PHE A 141 -3.54 1.18 5.07
N ARG A 142 -3.65 -0.15 5.08
CA ARG A 142 -4.66 -0.86 4.29
C ARG A 142 -6.09 -0.43 4.61
N HIS A 143 -6.42 -0.31 5.89
CA HIS A 143 -7.73 0.18 6.30
C HIS A 143 -7.98 1.61 5.83
N SER A 144 -6.96 2.47 5.94
CA SER A 144 -7.06 3.86 5.51
C SER A 144 -7.27 3.97 4.01
N PHE A 145 -6.53 3.17 3.23
CA PHE A 145 -6.71 3.06 1.79
C PHE A 145 -8.15 2.60 1.45
N ALA A 146 -8.64 1.55 2.10
CA ALA A 146 -9.99 1.03 1.91
C ALA A 146 -11.07 2.06 2.24
N SER A 147 -10.99 2.69 3.41
CA SER A 147 -11.93 3.74 3.85
C SER A 147 -11.92 4.94 2.92
N HIS A 148 -10.75 5.40 2.46
CA HIS A 148 -10.69 6.52 1.52
C HIS A 148 -11.31 6.18 0.16
N LEU A 149 -11.19 4.95 -0.33
CA LEU A 149 -11.82 4.56 -1.58
C LEU A 149 -13.32 4.32 -1.43
N ALA A 150 -13.77 3.75 -0.32
CA ALA A 150 -15.18 3.44 -0.08
C ALA A 150 -16.11 4.68 -0.13
N THR A 151 -15.58 5.89 0.06
CA THR A 151 -16.35 7.14 -0.08
C THR A 151 -16.41 7.68 -1.51
N ARG A 152 -15.72 7.06 -2.48
CA ARG A 152 -15.53 7.57 -3.85
C ARG A 152 -15.92 6.58 -4.93
N VAL A 153 -15.81 5.29 -4.64
CA VAL A 153 -16.05 4.22 -5.63
C VAL A 153 -16.96 3.16 -5.04
N SER A 154 -17.53 2.33 -5.91
CA SER A 154 -18.39 1.22 -5.48
C SER A 154 -17.62 0.23 -4.59
N LEU A 155 -18.35 -0.41 -3.67
CA LEU A 155 -17.77 -1.40 -2.76
C LEU A 155 -17.09 -2.56 -3.52
N ARG A 156 -17.60 -2.90 -4.71
CA ARG A 156 -17.04 -3.94 -5.57
C ARG A 156 -15.64 -3.58 -6.06
N ILE A 157 -15.39 -2.32 -6.41
CA ILE A 157 -14.05 -1.85 -6.80
C ILE A 157 -13.09 -1.96 -5.62
N VAL A 158 -13.50 -1.52 -4.43
CA VAL A 158 -12.68 -1.64 -3.21
C VAL A 158 -12.37 -3.11 -2.89
N GLN A 159 -13.36 -3.99 -3.01
CA GLN A 159 -13.21 -5.43 -2.77
C GLN A 159 -12.17 -6.05 -3.73
N GLN A 160 -12.22 -5.71 -5.02
CA GLN A 160 -11.28 -6.22 -6.02
C GLN A 160 -9.85 -5.74 -5.76
N LEU A 161 -9.64 -4.44 -5.51
CA LEU A 161 -8.32 -3.88 -5.21
C LEU A 161 -7.70 -4.50 -3.96
N LEU A 162 -8.50 -4.71 -2.93
CA LEU A 162 -8.07 -5.33 -1.68
C LEU A 162 -7.90 -6.85 -1.80
N GLY A 163 -8.51 -7.52 -2.79
CA GLY A 163 -8.53 -8.97 -2.85
C GLY A 163 -9.25 -9.57 -1.64
N HIS A 164 -10.46 -9.08 -1.36
CA HIS A 164 -11.35 -9.70 -0.38
C HIS A 164 -12.19 -10.78 -1.05
N ARG A 165 -12.25 -11.98 -0.47
CA ARG A 165 -13.07 -13.09 -0.98
C ARG A 165 -14.56 -12.80 -0.85
N PHE A 166 -14.95 -12.17 0.25
CA PHE A 166 -16.35 -11.85 0.57
C PHE A 166 -16.56 -10.35 0.65
N LEU A 167 -17.71 -9.87 0.17
CA LEU A 167 -18.10 -8.45 0.25
C LEU A 167 -18.24 -7.98 1.69
N ALA A 168 -18.72 -8.83 2.61
CA ALA A 168 -18.82 -8.55 4.04
C ALA A 168 -17.48 -8.07 4.67
N SER A 169 -16.33 -8.54 4.16
CA SER A 169 -15.02 -8.06 4.62
C SER A 169 -14.70 -6.62 4.21
N THR A 170 -15.49 -6.06 3.29
CA THR A 170 -15.36 -4.71 2.73
C THR A 170 -16.47 -3.80 3.25
N GLU A 171 -17.63 -4.34 3.62
CA GLU A 171 -18.76 -3.58 4.21
C GLU A 171 -18.37 -2.82 5.48
N VAL A 172 -17.39 -3.30 6.24
CA VAL A 172 -16.85 -2.60 7.43
C VAL A 172 -16.30 -1.20 7.11
N TYR A 173 -16.02 -0.86 5.85
CA TYR A 173 -15.58 0.47 5.41
C TYR A 173 -16.71 1.35 4.91
N LEU A 174 -17.94 0.84 4.83
CA LEU A 174 -19.10 1.65 4.48
C LEU A 174 -19.49 2.52 5.68
N HIS A 175 -19.53 3.82 5.44
CA HIS A 175 -20.16 4.78 6.32
C HIS A 175 -21.22 5.49 5.49
N THR A 176 -22.38 4.86 5.35
CA THR A 176 -23.50 5.43 4.60
C THR A 176 -23.98 6.69 5.34
N GLN A 177 -23.78 7.86 4.73
CA GLN A 177 -24.27 9.12 5.28
C GLN A 177 -25.61 9.49 4.63
N PRO A 178 -26.54 10.14 5.36
CA PRO A 178 -27.82 10.59 4.79
C PRO A 178 -27.67 11.40 3.48
N VAL A 179 -26.60 12.20 3.36
CA VAL A 179 -26.24 12.92 2.14
C VAL A 179 -26.04 11.99 0.93
N GLN A 180 -25.42 10.82 1.12
CA GLN A 180 -25.17 9.88 0.02
C GLN A 180 -26.47 9.21 -0.43
N LEU A 181 -27.41 8.97 0.49
CA LEU A 181 -28.75 8.47 0.16
C LEU A 181 -29.52 9.51 -0.66
N ALA A 182 -29.50 10.78 -0.23
CA ALA A 182 -30.14 11.87 -0.94
C ALA A 182 -29.54 12.08 -2.35
N GLN A 183 -28.21 12.05 -2.48
CA GLN A 183 -27.53 12.13 -3.77
C GLN A 183 -27.89 10.96 -4.69
N ALA A 184 -27.98 9.73 -4.17
CA ALA A 184 -28.37 8.57 -4.96
C ALA A 184 -29.80 8.72 -5.50
N VAL A 185 -30.75 9.12 -4.66
CA VAL A 185 -32.14 9.36 -5.08
C VAL A 185 -32.23 10.49 -6.10
N ALA A 186 -31.43 11.55 -5.95
CA ALA A 186 -31.39 12.67 -6.89
C ALA A 186 -30.87 12.33 -8.30
N THR A 187 -30.24 11.16 -8.49
CA THR A 187 -29.82 10.68 -9.83
C THR A 187 -30.94 10.00 -10.62
N LEU A 188 -32.09 9.73 -9.99
CA LEU A 188 -33.22 9.11 -10.69
C LEU A 188 -33.83 10.09 -11.70
N PRO A 189 -34.23 9.62 -12.88
CA PRO A 189 -34.93 10.47 -13.84
C PRO A 189 -36.26 10.96 -13.23
N ALA A 190 -36.55 12.24 -13.41
CA ALA A 190 -37.89 12.76 -13.17
C ALA A 190 -38.78 12.34 -14.34
N PHE A 191 -39.89 11.66 -14.03
CA PHE A 191 -40.95 11.33 -14.99
C PHE A 191 -42.08 12.34 -14.90
#